data_AF-A0A378N6D1-F1
#
_entry.id   AF-A0A378N6D1-F1
#
_cell.length_a   1.000
_cell.length_b   1.000
_cell.length_c   1.000
_cell.angle_alpha   90.00
_cell.angle_beta   90.00
_cell.angle_gamma   90.00
#
_symmetry.space_group_name_H-M   'P 1'
#
loop_
_entity.id
_entity.type
_entity.pdbx_description
1 polymer ?
#
loop_
_entity_poly.entity_id
_entity_poly.type
_entity_poly.pdbx_seq_one_letter_code
_entity_poly.pdbx_strand_id
1 'polypeptide(L)'
;MVLNGQQMKPVCQVFKLENLTKANGIAHENAHDAMSDVYATIAMAKLIKQKQPKLFDFFFNLRSKKEVEKLIDTGEMTPLVHVSGMLGNYRGNTAWVVPLAWHSTNQNAVIVCDLSGDMNGLLTENAEVLRQRLYTKRDELAENELPVPLKLVHINKCPILAPAKTLLPENAERLGIDRALCLENLKTLKAQKSLIREKVIEIFNEERTFEPSTNVETTLYDGFFSPADKNNMAILRTLPPEDLANHGLKFEDPRVEALLFHYRARHYPQTLSRAEQIKWQKHCNQQIEAKAAQFAQSIDDLFQQHHDNPEKVKLLENLTAYAEQISQQQAVIYRQNVAKDEKLLSELNRVAEQPLDKTEKLKMLKELIK
;
A
#
# COMPACT_ATOMS: atom_id res chain seq x y z
N MET A 1 -14.32 18.03 -15.23
CA MET A 1 -13.62 17.95 -16.53
C MET A 1 -14.58 17.34 -17.54
N VAL A 2 -15.29 18.17 -18.31
CA VAL A 2 -16.10 17.71 -19.45
C VAL A 2 -15.19 17.80 -20.67
N LEU A 3 -14.83 16.67 -21.26
CA LEU A 3 -14.01 16.62 -22.49
C LEU A 3 -14.85 16.82 -23.76
N ASN A 4 -16.17 16.96 -23.59
CA ASN A 4 -17.17 17.22 -24.64
C ASN A 4 -17.61 18.69 -24.74
N GLY A 5 -16.83 19.64 -24.22
CA GLY A 5 -16.99 21.07 -24.56
C GLY A 5 -17.95 21.89 -23.70
N GLN A 6 -18.43 21.40 -22.54
CA GLN A 6 -19.13 22.25 -21.57
C GLN A 6 -18.18 22.75 -20.47
N GLN A 7 -17.99 24.06 -20.43
CA GLN A 7 -17.13 24.74 -19.48
C GLN A 7 -17.82 24.79 -18.10
N MET A 8 -17.30 24.05 -17.12
CA MET A 8 -17.74 24.22 -15.72
C MET A 8 -17.01 25.39 -15.06
N LYS A 9 -17.76 26.27 -14.39
CA LYS A 9 -17.30 27.30 -13.44
C LYS A 9 -16.46 26.70 -12.30
N PRO A 10 -15.66 27.48 -11.54
CA PRO A 10 -14.64 26.95 -10.62
C PRO A 10 -15.30 26.29 -9.41
N VAL A 11 -15.60 25.01 -9.57
CA VAL A 11 -16.01 24.10 -8.49
C VAL A 11 -14.87 23.11 -8.33
N CYS A 12 -14.50 22.84 -7.07
CA CYS A 12 -13.62 21.75 -6.65
C CYS A 12 -13.78 20.54 -7.58
N GLN A 13 -12.76 20.22 -8.39
CA GLN A 13 -12.92 19.26 -9.49
C GLN A 13 -13.00 17.83 -8.97
N VAL A 14 -14.12 17.14 -9.20
CA VAL A 14 -14.26 15.75 -8.76
C VAL A 14 -13.70 14.80 -9.83
N PHE A 15 -12.73 13.97 -9.46
CA PHE A 15 -12.05 13.00 -10.34
C PHE A 15 -12.49 11.54 -10.11
N LYS A 16 -13.61 11.31 -9.41
CA LYS A 16 -14.18 9.96 -9.24
C LYS A 16 -14.60 9.39 -10.60
N LEU A 17 -14.33 8.11 -10.82
CA LEU A 17 -14.57 7.46 -12.12
C LEU A 17 -16.05 7.49 -12.51
N GLU A 18 -16.98 7.27 -11.57
CA GLU A 18 -18.43 7.35 -11.84
C GLU A 18 -18.86 8.74 -12.31
N ASN A 19 -18.25 9.79 -11.75
CA ASN A 19 -18.57 11.17 -12.13
C ASN A 19 -17.96 11.54 -13.49
N LEU A 20 -16.75 11.07 -13.78
CA LEU A 20 -16.09 11.33 -15.06
C LEU A 20 -16.81 10.62 -16.22
N THR A 21 -17.17 9.36 -16.04
CA THR A 21 -17.91 8.57 -17.05
C THR A 21 -19.28 9.19 -17.32
N LYS A 22 -20.06 9.47 -16.27
CA LYS A 22 -21.36 10.15 -16.38
C LYS A 22 -21.27 11.50 -17.09
N ALA A 23 -20.30 12.33 -16.74
CA ALA A 23 -20.12 13.66 -17.35
C ALA A 23 -19.69 13.61 -18.84
N ASN A 24 -19.21 12.47 -19.33
CA ASN A 24 -18.76 12.30 -20.71
C ASN A 24 -19.63 11.32 -21.52
N GLY A 25 -20.78 10.90 -20.98
CA GLY A 25 -21.71 10.00 -21.68
C GLY A 25 -21.18 8.58 -21.87
N ILE A 26 -20.27 8.13 -21.00
CA ILE A 26 -19.75 6.76 -20.99
C ILE A 26 -20.65 5.92 -20.09
N ALA A 27 -21.16 4.80 -20.62
CA ALA A 27 -21.96 3.86 -19.85
C ALA A 27 -21.17 3.33 -18.66
N HIS A 28 -21.79 3.35 -17.49
CA HIS A 28 -21.22 2.89 -16.22
C HIS A 28 -22.37 2.31 -15.39
N GLU A 29 -22.90 1.18 -15.85
CA GLU A 29 -24.19 0.63 -15.42
C GLU A 29 -24.18 0.14 -13.96
N ASN A 30 -23.05 -0.43 -13.50
CA ASN A 30 -22.82 -0.80 -12.11
C ASN A 30 -21.49 -0.22 -11.64
N ALA A 31 -21.50 1.01 -11.13
CA ALA A 31 -20.33 1.51 -10.39
C ALA A 31 -20.05 0.56 -9.21
N HIS A 32 -18.79 0.19 -9.01
CA HIS A 32 -18.32 -0.79 -8.01
C HIS A 32 -18.48 -2.27 -8.37
N ASP A 33 -18.88 -2.62 -9.60
CA ASP A 33 -18.54 -3.93 -10.17
C ASP A 33 -17.13 -3.89 -10.78
N ALA A 34 -16.31 -4.88 -10.45
CA ALA A 34 -14.91 -4.93 -10.87
C ALA A 34 -14.74 -4.89 -12.40
N MET A 35 -15.64 -5.54 -13.14
CA MET A 35 -15.58 -5.54 -14.62
C MET A 35 -16.06 -4.21 -15.20
N SER A 36 -17.16 -3.66 -14.66
CA SER A 36 -17.67 -2.33 -15.02
C SER A 36 -16.60 -1.24 -14.85
N ASP A 37 -15.87 -1.22 -13.74
CA ASP A 37 -14.80 -0.26 -13.49
C ASP A 37 -13.63 -0.39 -14.49
N VAL A 38 -13.30 -1.63 -14.91
CA VAL A 38 -12.29 -1.89 -15.94
C VAL A 38 -12.73 -1.30 -17.29
N TYR A 39 -13.97 -1.55 -17.72
CA TYR A 39 -14.49 -1.01 -18.97
C TYR A 39 -14.60 0.51 -18.96
N ALA A 40 -15.08 1.09 -17.85
CA ALA A 40 -15.11 2.52 -17.62
C ALA A 40 -13.71 3.15 -17.74
N THR A 41 -12.70 2.53 -17.14
CA THR A 41 -11.30 2.98 -17.22
C THR A 41 -10.77 2.93 -18.65
N ILE A 42 -11.03 1.84 -19.38
CA ILE A 42 -10.64 1.71 -20.80
C ILE A 42 -11.32 2.79 -21.65
N ALA A 43 -12.62 3.03 -21.46
CA ALA A 43 -13.36 4.06 -22.17
C ALA A 43 -12.81 5.46 -21.87
N MET A 44 -12.49 5.77 -20.62
CA MET A 44 -11.85 7.02 -20.25
C MET A 44 -10.47 7.19 -20.92
N ALA A 45 -9.64 6.15 -20.93
CA ALA A 45 -8.34 6.18 -21.62
C ALA A 45 -8.49 6.43 -23.12
N LYS A 46 -9.44 5.74 -23.78
CA LYS A 46 -9.76 5.96 -25.20
C LYS A 46 -10.23 7.39 -25.47
N LEU A 47 -11.10 7.93 -24.61
CA LEU A 47 -11.61 9.30 -24.72
C LEU A 47 -10.48 10.33 -24.63
N ILE A 48 -9.58 10.19 -23.65
CA ILE A 48 -8.42 11.09 -23.50
C ILE A 48 -7.51 10.99 -24.72
N LYS A 49 -7.21 9.77 -25.20
CA LYS A 49 -6.40 9.57 -26.40
C LYS A 49 -7.04 10.19 -27.65
N GLN A 50 -8.36 10.13 -27.78
CA GLN A 50 -9.09 10.73 -28.90
C GLN A 50 -9.09 12.26 -28.84
N LYS A 51 -9.34 12.85 -27.66
CA LYS A 51 -9.50 14.30 -27.50
C LYS A 51 -8.15 15.04 -27.35
N GLN A 52 -7.16 14.39 -26.77
CA GLN A 52 -5.84 14.95 -26.44
C GLN A 52 -4.71 13.94 -26.73
N PRO A 53 -4.53 13.52 -28.01
CA PRO A 53 -3.59 12.44 -28.36
C PRO A 53 -2.14 12.75 -27.96
N LYS A 54 -1.66 13.98 -28.24
CA LYS A 54 -0.29 14.41 -27.89
C LYS A 54 -0.03 14.35 -26.37
N LEU A 55 -1.01 14.77 -25.57
CA LEU A 55 -0.91 14.74 -24.11
C LEU A 55 -0.89 13.29 -23.59
N PHE A 56 -1.77 12.46 -24.13
CA PHE A 56 -1.84 11.04 -23.80
C PHE A 56 -0.52 10.34 -24.11
N ASP A 57 -0.01 10.50 -25.33
CA ASP A 57 1.24 9.85 -25.76
C ASP A 57 2.45 10.34 -24.94
N PHE A 58 2.50 11.64 -24.64
CA PHE A 58 3.55 12.23 -23.79
C PHE A 58 3.59 11.58 -22.40
N PHE A 59 2.47 11.54 -21.68
CA PHE A 59 2.43 10.96 -20.33
C PHE A 59 2.49 9.44 -20.33
N PHE A 60 1.96 8.78 -21.37
CA PHE A 60 2.11 7.34 -21.51
C PHE A 60 3.60 6.96 -21.62
N ASN A 61 4.40 7.72 -22.36
CA ASN A 61 5.85 7.50 -22.44
C ASN A 61 6.57 7.82 -21.13
N LEU A 62 6.13 8.85 -20.39
CA LEU A 62 6.67 9.21 -19.08
C LEU A 62 6.35 8.23 -17.94
N ARG A 63 5.63 7.12 -18.19
CA ARG A 63 5.46 6.05 -17.18
C ARG A 63 6.79 5.37 -16.80
N SER A 64 7.81 5.46 -17.65
CA SER A 64 9.13 4.89 -17.44
C SER A 64 9.98 5.77 -16.53
N LYS A 65 10.60 5.16 -15.50
CA LYS A 65 11.56 5.83 -14.59
C LYS A 65 12.61 6.64 -15.37
N LYS A 66 13.19 6.04 -16.42
CA LYS A 66 14.25 6.66 -17.22
C LYS A 66 13.79 7.88 -17.99
N GLU A 67 12.53 7.93 -18.43
CA GLU A 67 12.01 9.10 -19.15
C GLU A 67 11.71 10.25 -18.18
N VAL A 68 11.27 9.94 -16.96
CA VAL A 68 11.07 10.93 -15.90
C VAL A 68 12.41 11.54 -15.47
N GLU A 69 13.45 10.73 -15.28
CA GLU A 69 14.79 11.18 -14.90
C GLU A 69 15.35 12.23 -15.87
N LYS A 70 15.10 12.11 -17.18
CA LYS A 70 15.55 13.09 -18.18
C LYS A 70 14.97 14.49 -18.01
N LEU A 71 13.82 14.62 -17.33
CA LEU A 71 13.20 15.92 -17.04
C LEU A 71 13.80 16.57 -15.79
N ILE A 72 14.45 15.79 -14.92
CA ILE A 72 14.88 16.24 -13.60
C ILE A 72 16.31 16.76 -13.69
N ASP A 73 16.45 18.07 -13.48
CA ASP A 73 17.75 18.72 -13.37
C ASP A 73 17.86 19.47 -12.04
N THR A 74 18.39 18.79 -11.03
CA THR A 74 18.70 19.36 -9.71
C THR A 74 19.89 20.33 -9.75
N GLY A 75 20.71 20.26 -10.81
CA GLY A 75 21.85 21.14 -11.01
C GLY A 75 21.36 22.53 -11.36
N GLU A 76 20.72 22.68 -12.51
CA GLU A 76 20.22 23.99 -12.95
C GLU A 76 18.93 24.42 -12.25
N MET A 77 18.38 23.58 -11.37
CA MET A 77 17.10 23.83 -10.71
C MET A 77 16.05 24.17 -11.77
N THR A 78 15.93 23.31 -12.78
CA THR A 78 15.04 23.54 -13.93
C THR A 78 13.58 23.35 -13.49
N PRO A 79 12.73 24.38 -13.59
CA PRO A 79 11.35 24.28 -13.15
C PRO A 79 10.53 23.34 -14.04
N LEU A 80 9.62 22.61 -13.42
CA LEU A 80 8.72 21.65 -14.04
C LEU A 80 7.27 21.95 -13.62
N VAL A 81 6.31 21.58 -14.47
CA VAL A 81 4.91 21.44 -14.05
C VAL A 81 4.77 20.08 -13.39
N HIS A 82 4.17 20.04 -12.21
CA HIS A 82 3.81 18.80 -11.53
C HIS A 82 2.31 18.76 -11.26
N VAL A 83 1.68 17.60 -11.51
CA VAL A 83 0.29 17.34 -11.13
C VAL A 83 0.25 16.21 -10.10
N SER A 84 -0.35 16.47 -8.93
CA SER A 84 -0.47 15.50 -7.85
C SER A 84 -1.64 15.85 -6.94
N GLY A 85 -2.42 14.85 -6.52
CA GLY A 85 -3.53 15.04 -5.58
C GLY A 85 -3.13 15.70 -4.25
N MET A 86 -1.86 15.58 -3.84
CA MET A 86 -1.36 16.25 -2.62
C MET A 86 -1.20 17.77 -2.79
N LEU A 87 -1.15 18.30 -4.02
CA LEU A 87 -1.05 19.74 -4.25
C LEU A 87 -2.39 20.45 -4.01
N GLY A 88 -3.48 19.70 -3.93
CA GLY A 88 -4.80 20.22 -3.59
C GLY A 88 -5.64 20.58 -4.82
N ASN A 89 -6.92 20.28 -4.70
CA ASN A 89 -7.87 20.40 -5.80
C ASN A 89 -8.22 21.87 -6.16
N TYR A 90 -8.03 22.79 -5.22
CA TYR A 90 -8.32 24.23 -5.41
C TYR A 90 -7.53 24.85 -6.57
N ARG A 91 -6.35 24.29 -6.89
CA ARG A 91 -5.50 24.68 -8.03
C ARG A 91 -5.41 23.58 -9.10
N GLY A 92 -6.45 22.75 -9.20
CA GLY A 92 -6.50 21.62 -10.14
C GLY A 92 -5.34 20.63 -9.96
N ASN A 93 -4.90 20.41 -8.72
CA ASN A 93 -3.80 19.52 -8.37
C ASN A 93 -2.47 19.87 -9.04
N THR A 94 -2.28 21.11 -9.53
CA THR A 94 -1.15 21.50 -10.37
C THR A 94 -0.29 22.56 -9.69
N ALA A 95 1.03 22.47 -9.84
CA ALA A 95 1.98 23.49 -9.39
C ALA A 95 3.20 23.55 -10.32
N TRP A 96 3.90 24.69 -10.32
CA TRP A 96 5.29 24.72 -10.74
C TRP A 96 6.16 24.27 -9.58
N VAL A 97 6.99 23.27 -9.84
CA VAL A 97 7.94 22.73 -8.86
C VAL A 97 9.35 22.83 -9.39
N VAL A 98 10.32 22.88 -8.49
CA VAL A 98 11.73 22.84 -8.83
C VAL A 98 12.41 21.68 -8.11
N PRO A 99 13.16 20.80 -8.82
CA PRO A 99 13.92 19.74 -8.18
C PRO A 99 15.14 20.32 -7.46
N LEU A 100 15.31 19.97 -6.18
CA LEU A 100 16.37 20.48 -5.31
C LEU A 100 17.51 19.46 -5.13
N ALA A 101 17.15 18.21 -4.83
CA ALA A 101 18.10 17.14 -4.56
C ALA A 101 17.47 15.76 -4.77
N TRP A 102 18.29 14.76 -5.04
CA TRP A 102 17.88 13.36 -4.92
C TRP A 102 17.86 12.96 -3.44
N HIS A 103 16.92 12.09 -3.06
CA HIS A 103 16.86 11.56 -1.70
C HIS A 103 18.09 10.69 -1.40
N SER A 104 18.61 10.77 -0.17
CA SER A 104 19.85 10.09 0.24
C SER A 104 19.72 8.56 0.24
N THR A 105 18.64 8.02 0.82
CA THR A 105 18.38 6.58 0.89
C THR A 105 17.52 6.05 -0.27
N ASN A 106 16.43 6.74 -0.63
CA ASN A 106 15.50 6.31 -1.68
C ASN A 106 15.91 6.78 -3.08
N GLN A 107 16.58 5.91 -3.83
CA GLN A 107 17.02 6.16 -5.22
C GLN A 107 15.88 6.43 -6.25
N ASN A 108 14.62 6.25 -5.85
CA ASN A 108 13.46 6.55 -6.69
C ASN A 108 12.74 7.83 -6.25
N ALA A 109 13.30 8.63 -5.35
CA ALA A 109 12.69 9.87 -4.87
C ALA A 109 13.56 11.09 -5.17
N VAL A 110 12.95 12.13 -5.73
CA VAL A 110 13.53 13.47 -5.84
C VAL A 110 12.78 14.42 -4.92
N ILE A 111 13.53 15.24 -4.18
CA ILE A 111 13.00 16.31 -3.35
C ILE A 111 12.71 17.51 -4.26
N VAL A 112 11.45 17.92 -4.33
CA VAL A 112 11.01 19.09 -5.09
C VAL A 112 10.43 20.14 -4.17
N CYS A 113 10.59 21.40 -4.55
CA CYS A 113 9.96 22.54 -3.89
C CYS A 113 8.80 23.08 -4.74
N ASP A 114 7.66 23.32 -4.11
CA ASP A 114 6.51 24.00 -4.70
C ASP A 114 6.77 25.51 -4.75
N LEU A 115 6.95 26.04 -5.96
CA LEU A 115 7.29 27.45 -6.17
C LEU A 115 6.15 28.42 -5.82
N SER A 116 4.93 27.92 -5.61
CA SER A 116 3.80 28.73 -5.14
C SER A 116 3.76 28.88 -3.60
N GLY A 117 4.60 28.16 -2.88
CA GLY A 117 4.66 28.20 -1.42
C GLY A 117 5.51 29.35 -0.87
N ASP A 118 5.50 29.52 0.45
CA ASP A 118 6.36 30.47 1.14
C ASP A 118 7.80 29.94 1.25
N MET A 119 8.75 30.69 0.69
CA MET A 119 10.17 30.34 0.76
C MET A 119 10.82 30.82 2.06
N ASN A 120 10.23 31.77 2.78
CA ASN A 120 10.87 32.38 3.95
C ASN A 120 11.18 31.34 5.04
N GLY A 121 10.22 30.46 5.35
CA GLY A 121 10.43 29.36 6.28
C GLY A 121 11.60 28.45 5.84
N LEU A 122 11.64 28.08 4.56
CA LEU A 122 12.70 27.22 4.03
C LEU A 122 14.09 27.89 4.09
N LEU A 123 14.18 29.21 3.97
CA LEU A 123 15.44 29.96 4.00
C LEU A 123 15.90 30.22 5.44
N THR A 124 14.98 30.55 6.35
CA THR A 124 15.31 31.07 7.69
C THR A 124 15.23 30.04 8.81
N GLU A 125 14.34 29.05 8.73
CA GLU A 125 14.15 28.06 9.80
C GLU A 125 15.16 26.91 9.71
N ASN A 126 15.35 26.19 10.82
CA ASN A 126 16.24 25.04 10.90
C ASN A 126 15.58 23.77 10.29
N ALA A 127 16.39 22.79 9.92
CA ALA A 127 15.90 21.56 9.30
C ALA A 127 14.99 20.75 10.23
N GLU A 128 15.25 20.75 11.53
CA GLU A 128 14.47 19.99 12.51
C GLU A 128 13.03 20.49 12.66
N VAL A 129 12.82 21.80 12.79
CA VAL A 129 11.49 22.43 12.86
C VAL A 129 10.73 22.22 11.55
N LEU A 130 11.40 22.44 10.41
CA LEU A 130 10.79 22.19 9.10
C LEU A 130 10.39 20.72 8.92
N ARG A 131 11.19 19.79 9.43
CA ARG A 131 10.89 18.35 9.38
C ARG A 131 9.68 18.01 10.26
N GLN A 132 9.62 18.51 11.49
CA GLN A 132 8.44 18.34 12.35
C GLN A 132 7.19 18.87 11.64
N ARG A 133 7.25 20.11 11.12
CA ARG A 133 6.13 20.75 10.41
C ARG A 133 5.73 20.00 9.14
N LEU A 134 6.68 19.42 8.40
CA LEU A 134 6.42 18.63 7.19
C LEU A 134 5.59 17.36 7.49
N TYR A 135 5.73 16.80 8.69
CA TYR A 135 5.02 15.58 9.12
C TYR A 135 3.80 15.84 10.02
N THR A 136 3.53 17.10 10.37
CA THR A 136 2.30 17.53 11.06
C THR A 136 1.18 17.71 10.05
N LYS A 137 -0.04 17.26 10.38
CA LYS A 137 -1.19 17.48 9.48
C LYS A 137 -1.51 18.96 9.41
N ARG A 138 -2.01 19.40 8.25
CA ARG A 138 -2.37 20.81 8.04
C ARG A 138 -3.32 21.37 9.10
N ASP A 139 -4.30 20.57 9.53
CA ASP A 139 -5.31 21.01 10.52
C ASP A 139 -4.77 20.99 11.97
N GLU A 140 -3.56 20.47 12.18
CA GLU A 140 -2.85 20.44 13.47
C GLU A 140 -1.74 21.52 13.54
N LEU A 141 -1.49 22.25 12.44
CA LEU A 141 -0.56 23.38 12.41
C LEU A 141 -1.15 24.59 13.14
N ALA A 142 -0.30 25.36 13.82
CA ALA A 142 -0.73 26.61 14.45
C ALA A 142 -1.15 27.64 13.37
N GLU A 143 -2.03 28.59 13.73
CA GLU A 143 -2.58 29.57 12.77
C GLU A 143 -1.51 30.40 12.04
N ASN A 144 -0.34 30.60 12.67
CA ASN A 144 0.80 31.33 12.12
C ASN A 144 1.82 30.44 11.41
N GLU A 145 1.65 29.11 11.39
CA GLU A 145 2.56 28.18 10.73
C GLU A 145 2.09 27.83 9.32
N LEU A 146 2.94 28.14 8.34
CA LEU A 146 2.71 27.75 6.96
C LEU A 146 3.31 26.36 6.68
N PRO A 147 2.63 25.50 5.90
CA PRO A 147 3.19 24.22 5.51
C PRO A 147 4.52 24.39 4.76
N VAL A 148 5.45 23.48 5.02
CA VAL A 148 6.74 23.47 4.33
C VAL A 148 6.50 23.14 2.85
N PRO A 149 6.98 23.96 1.89
CA PRO A 149 6.69 23.79 0.47
C PRO A 149 7.54 22.69 -0.19
N LEU A 150 7.78 21.58 0.52
CA LEU A 150 8.59 20.47 0.05
C LEU A 150 7.74 19.23 -0.19
N LYS A 151 8.12 18.45 -1.18
CA LYS A 151 7.45 17.19 -1.55
C LYS A 151 8.46 16.21 -2.12
N LEU A 152 8.24 14.93 -1.88
CA LEU A 152 8.92 13.87 -2.62
C LEU A 152 8.13 13.52 -3.90
N VAL A 153 8.81 13.53 -5.04
CA VAL A 153 8.31 12.95 -6.28
C VAL A 153 8.96 11.59 -6.48
N HIS A 154 8.14 10.54 -6.49
CA HIS A 154 8.59 9.17 -6.69
C HIS A 154 8.55 8.80 -8.18
N ILE A 155 9.72 8.67 -8.81
CA ILE A 155 9.84 8.45 -10.26
C ILE A 155 9.41 7.04 -10.71
N ASN A 156 9.28 6.09 -9.78
CA ASN A 156 8.73 4.75 -10.03
C ASN A 156 7.21 4.65 -9.83
N LYS A 157 6.51 5.74 -9.48
CA LYS A 157 5.06 5.79 -9.27
C LYS A 157 4.31 6.57 -10.35
N CYS A 158 4.85 6.58 -11.57
CA CYS A 158 4.29 7.29 -12.74
C CYS A 158 3.89 8.76 -12.44
N PRO A 159 4.81 9.60 -11.91
CA PRO A 159 4.48 10.97 -11.57
C PRO A 159 4.20 11.80 -12.83
N ILE A 160 3.22 12.69 -12.75
CA ILE A 160 2.92 13.63 -13.84
C ILE A 160 3.88 14.82 -13.73
N LEU A 161 4.91 14.82 -14.59
CA LEU A 161 5.87 15.91 -14.73
C LEU A 161 5.92 16.37 -16.19
N ALA A 162 6.05 17.67 -16.41
CA ALA A 162 6.24 18.24 -17.75
C ALA A 162 7.13 19.48 -17.70
N PRO A 163 7.76 19.89 -18.81
CA PRO A 163 8.51 21.15 -18.87
C PRO A 163 7.65 22.35 -18.43
N ALA A 164 8.23 23.34 -17.72
CA ALA A 164 7.50 24.52 -17.22
C ALA A 164 6.59 25.20 -18.26
N LYS A 165 7.04 25.26 -19.52
CA LYS A 165 6.32 25.86 -20.66
C LYS A 165 4.99 25.16 -21.01
N THR A 166 4.75 23.97 -20.48
CA THR A 166 3.49 23.22 -20.69
C THR A 166 2.32 23.91 -20.00
N LEU A 167 2.58 24.65 -18.91
CA LEU A 167 1.57 25.48 -18.24
C LEU A 167 1.58 26.88 -18.87
N LEU A 168 0.65 27.09 -19.79
CA LEU A 168 0.45 28.37 -20.47
C LEU A 168 -0.09 29.44 -19.49
N PRO A 169 0.20 30.75 -19.71
CA PRO A 169 -0.25 31.83 -18.82
C PRO A 169 -1.74 31.79 -18.49
N GLU A 170 -2.60 31.62 -19.50
CA GLU A 170 -4.05 31.56 -19.36
C GLU A 170 -4.53 30.35 -18.53
N ASN A 171 -3.78 29.25 -18.57
CA ASN A 171 -4.08 28.08 -17.74
C ASN A 171 -3.62 28.26 -16.30
N ALA A 172 -2.49 28.95 -16.09
CA ALA A 172 -2.04 29.30 -14.75
C ALA A 172 -3.04 30.25 -14.07
N GLU A 173 -3.51 31.28 -14.78
CA GLU A 173 -4.54 32.21 -14.30
C GLU A 173 -5.84 31.46 -13.94
N ARG A 174 -6.32 30.59 -14.84
CA ARG A 174 -7.50 29.74 -14.59
C ARG A 174 -7.35 28.84 -13.36
N LEU A 175 -6.13 28.42 -13.03
CA LEU A 175 -5.83 27.56 -11.87
C LEU A 175 -5.44 28.35 -10.62
N GLY A 176 -5.37 29.68 -10.68
CA GLY A 176 -4.93 30.52 -9.56
C GLY A 176 -3.44 30.38 -9.23
N ILE A 177 -2.59 30.05 -10.21
CA ILE A 177 -1.15 29.90 -10.03
C ILE A 177 -0.45 31.20 -10.43
N ASP A 178 0.13 31.91 -9.47
CA ASP A 178 0.92 33.12 -9.72
C ASP A 178 2.30 32.77 -10.29
N ARG A 179 2.47 32.99 -11.60
CA ARG A 179 3.72 32.72 -12.31
C ARG A 179 4.82 33.71 -11.96
N ALA A 180 4.48 34.96 -11.64
CA ALA A 180 5.48 35.97 -11.29
C ALA A 180 6.11 35.62 -9.94
N LEU A 181 5.28 35.32 -8.94
CA LEU A 181 5.71 34.84 -7.63
C LEU A 181 6.59 33.58 -7.75
N CYS A 182 6.18 32.60 -8.55
CA CYS A 182 6.97 31.38 -8.74
C CYS A 182 8.36 31.67 -9.34
N LEU A 183 8.47 32.62 -10.26
CA LEU A 183 9.76 33.00 -10.86
C LEU A 183 10.64 33.78 -9.89
N GLU A 184 10.04 34.61 -9.03
CA GLU A 184 10.75 35.29 -7.95
C GLU A 184 11.29 34.27 -6.93
N ASN A 185 10.44 33.36 -6.47
CA ASN A 185 10.84 32.26 -5.58
C ASN A 185 11.96 31.41 -6.19
N LEU A 186 11.88 31.10 -7.49
CA LEU A 186 12.94 30.38 -8.19
C LEU A 186 14.28 31.14 -8.17
N LYS A 187 14.26 32.47 -8.39
CA LYS A 187 15.47 33.30 -8.30
C LYS A 187 16.06 33.26 -6.90
N THR A 188 15.22 33.39 -5.88
CA THR A 188 15.63 33.32 -4.46
C THR A 188 16.27 31.98 -4.12
N LEU A 189 15.66 30.87 -4.52
CA LEU A 189 16.21 29.52 -4.31
C LEU A 189 17.54 29.32 -5.04
N LYS A 190 17.66 29.79 -6.29
CA LYS A 190 18.91 29.70 -7.06
C LYS A 190 20.05 30.50 -6.42
N ALA A 191 19.75 31.68 -5.86
CA ALA A 191 20.74 32.50 -5.17
C ALA A 191 21.30 31.82 -3.91
N GLN A 192 20.51 30.96 -3.26
CA GLN A 192 20.90 30.22 -2.05
C GLN A 192 20.99 28.69 -2.28
N LYS A 193 21.31 28.29 -3.50
CA LYS A 193 21.24 26.90 -3.97
C LYS A 193 21.95 25.89 -3.06
N SER A 194 23.19 26.18 -2.65
CA SER A 194 23.97 25.26 -1.81
C SER A 194 23.35 25.07 -0.42
N LEU A 195 22.97 26.18 0.23
CA LEU A 195 22.33 26.19 1.55
C LEU A 195 21.02 25.39 1.54
N ILE A 196 20.16 25.65 0.55
CA ILE A 196 18.87 24.94 0.43
C ILE A 196 19.10 23.45 0.18
N ARG A 197 20.05 23.10 -0.68
CA ARG A 197 20.32 21.69 -1.02
C ARG A 197 20.77 20.89 0.21
N GLU A 198 21.68 21.44 1.01
CA GLU A 198 22.12 20.81 2.27
C GLU A 198 20.96 20.67 3.25
N LYS A 199 20.19 21.76 3.44
CA LYS A 199 19.05 21.79 4.37
C LYS A 199 17.98 20.76 3.99
N VAL A 200 17.60 20.64 2.72
CA VAL A 200 16.59 19.65 2.33
C VAL A 200 17.10 18.21 2.42
N ILE A 201 18.38 17.97 2.16
CA ILE A 201 18.96 16.64 2.38
C ILE A 201 18.86 16.29 3.87
N GLU A 202 19.20 17.22 4.77
CA GLU A 202 19.08 17.05 6.22
C GLU A 202 17.64 16.75 6.66
N ILE A 203 16.66 17.53 6.18
CA ILE A 203 15.22 17.31 6.47
C ILE A 203 14.77 15.87 6.14
N PHE A 204 15.28 15.30 5.04
CA PHE A 204 14.87 13.97 4.56
C PHE A 204 15.84 12.84 4.93
N ASN A 205 16.94 13.13 5.63
CA ASN A 205 17.94 12.11 5.98
C ASN A 205 17.51 11.23 7.16
N GLU A 206 16.79 11.82 8.13
CA GLU A 206 16.26 11.07 9.26
C GLU A 206 14.95 10.38 8.88
N GLU A 207 15.04 9.06 8.72
CA GLU A 207 13.86 8.21 8.53
C GLU A 207 13.08 8.09 9.84
N ARG A 208 11.76 8.18 9.74
CA ARG A 208 10.89 7.98 10.88
C ARG A 208 11.01 6.52 11.33
N THR A 209 11.54 6.31 12.52
CA THR A 209 11.57 4.99 13.15
C THR A 209 10.15 4.64 13.57
N PHE A 210 9.62 3.57 13.01
CA PHE A 210 8.39 2.96 13.48
C PHE A 210 8.75 1.75 14.34
N GLU A 211 7.95 1.49 15.37
CA GLU A 211 8.07 0.25 16.12
C GLU A 211 7.92 -0.95 15.17
N PRO A 212 8.83 -1.94 15.22
CA PRO A 212 8.73 -3.12 14.38
C PRO A 212 7.38 -3.80 14.58
N SER A 213 6.67 -4.07 13.48
CA SER A 213 5.41 -4.79 13.58
C SER A 213 5.66 -6.22 14.02
N THR A 214 4.87 -6.68 14.98
CA THR A 214 4.85 -8.10 15.39
C THR A 214 4.18 -9.00 14.35
N ASN A 215 3.47 -8.42 13.37
CA ASN A 215 2.84 -9.15 12.28
C ASN A 215 3.74 -9.13 11.04
N VAL A 216 4.31 -10.29 10.70
CA VAL A 216 5.18 -10.45 9.52
C VAL A 216 4.49 -10.00 8.22
N GLU A 217 3.16 -10.05 8.13
CA GLU A 217 2.44 -9.66 6.91
C GLU A 217 2.45 -8.15 6.64
N THR A 218 2.79 -7.33 7.63
CA THR A 218 2.92 -5.89 7.46
C THR A 218 4.37 -5.46 7.17
N THR A 219 5.30 -6.40 7.05
CA THR A 219 6.75 -6.15 6.88
C THR A 219 7.20 -6.09 5.42
N LEU A 220 6.27 -5.90 4.47
CA LEU A 220 6.55 -5.91 3.03
C LEU A 220 7.69 -4.94 2.63
N TYR A 221 7.77 -3.79 3.31
CA TYR A 221 8.73 -2.73 3.00
C TYR A 221 10.00 -2.74 3.86
N ASP A 222 10.16 -3.72 4.77
CA ASP A 222 11.32 -3.81 5.67
C ASP A 222 12.61 -4.21 4.95
N GLY A 223 12.53 -4.58 3.68
CA GLY A 223 13.67 -4.92 2.85
C GLY A 223 13.32 -5.79 1.66
N PHE A 224 14.19 -5.79 0.66
CA PHE A 224 14.08 -6.68 -0.48
C PHE A 224 14.69 -8.05 -0.17
N PHE A 225 14.02 -9.12 -0.59
CA PHE A 225 14.59 -10.47 -0.54
C PHE A 225 15.82 -10.60 -1.44
N SER A 226 16.81 -11.37 -0.97
CA SER A 226 18.02 -11.70 -1.73
C SER A 226 17.68 -12.49 -3.00
N PRO A 227 18.56 -12.48 -4.03
CA PRO A 227 18.35 -13.31 -5.21
C PRO A 227 18.24 -14.81 -4.89
N ALA A 228 18.98 -15.29 -3.88
CA ALA A 228 18.92 -16.66 -3.40
C ALA A 228 17.54 -16.99 -2.80
N ASP A 229 17.03 -16.13 -1.91
CA ASP A 229 15.69 -16.30 -1.32
C ASP A 229 14.60 -16.25 -2.38
N LYS A 230 14.72 -15.36 -3.39
CA LYS A 230 13.77 -15.29 -4.51
C LYS A 230 13.72 -16.58 -5.32
N ASN A 231 14.88 -17.17 -5.60
CA ASN A 231 14.96 -18.46 -6.30
C ASN A 231 14.37 -19.58 -5.46
N ASN A 232 14.70 -19.65 -4.17
CA ASN A 232 14.15 -20.65 -3.26
C ASN A 232 12.62 -20.49 -3.10
N MET A 233 12.10 -19.27 -2.99
CA MET A 233 10.66 -19.03 -2.97
C MET A 233 9.97 -19.43 -4.29
N ALA A 234 10.68 -19.34 -5.43
CA ALA A 234 10.15 -19.83 -6.70
C ALA A 234 10.01 -21.35 -6.72
N ILE A 235 11.02 -22.07 -6.21
CA ILE A 235 10.98 -23.53 -6.05
C ILE A 235 9.88 -23.92 -5.05
N LEU A 236 9.80 -23.21 -3.92
CA LEU A 236 8.79 -23.44 -2.88
C LEU A 236 7.36 -23.41 -3.45
N ARG A 237 7.06 -22.48 -4.37
CA ARG A 237 5.74 -22.38 -5.03
C ARG A 237 5.42 -23.53 -5.99
N THR A 238 6.41 -24.32 -6.39
CA THR A 238 6.20 -25.51 -7.23
C THR A 238 6.00 -26.80 -6.42
N LEU A 239 6.28 -26.77 -5.12
CA LEU A 239 6.10 -27.93 -4.25
C LEU A 239 4.62 -28.18 -4.00
N PRO A 240 4.22 -29.45 -3.82
CA PRO A 240 2.86 -29.76 -3.38
C PRO A 240 2.67 -29.29 -1.92
N PRO A 241 1.43 -28.98 -1.50
CA PRO A 241 1.15 -28.42 -0.17
C PRO A 241 1.68 -29.24 1.01
N GLU A 242 1.64 -30.58 0.90
CA GLU A 242 2.16 -31.52 1.90
C GLU A 242 3.67 -31.40 2.14
N ASP A 243 4.43 -30.98 1.13
CA ASP A 243 5.88 -30.85 1.20
C ASP A 243 6.33 -29.47 1.69
N LEU A 244 5.43 -28.48 1.70
CA LEU A 244 5.75 -27.11 2.10
C LEU A 244 6.28 -27.01 3.54
N ALA A 245 5.87 -27.91 4.44
CA ALA A 245 6.39 -27.94 5.81
C ALA A 245 7.84 -28.44 5.89
N ASN A 246 8.22 -29.33 4.97
CA ASN A 246 9.51 -30.02 4.94
C ASN A 246 10.26 -29.73 3.63
N HIS A 247 10.18 -28.47 3.17
CA HIS A 247 10.66 -28.04 1.86
C HIS A 247 12.19 -28.18 1.69
N GLY A 248 12.96 -28.27 2.78
CA GLY A 248 14.41 -28.49 2.74
C GLY A 248 15.24 -27.32 2.17
N LEU A 249 14.60 -26.19 1.89
CA LEU A 249 15.25 -24.96 1.43
C LEU A 249 15.76 -24.15 2.62
N LYS A 250 16.73 -23.27 2.37
CA LYS A 250 17.24 -22.34 3.37
C LYS A 250 16.94 -20.92 2.93
N PHE A 251 16.45 -20.10 3.85
CA PHE A 251 16.20 -18.69 3.64
C PHE A 251 17.10 -17.87 4.55
N GLU A 252 17.68 -16.81 4.00
CA GLU A 252 18.45 -15.83 4.77
C GLU A 252 17.50 -14.87 5.51
N ASP A 253 16.44 -14.44 4.82
CA ASP A 253 15.45 -13.53 5.38
C ASP A 253 14.52 -14.25 6.38
N PRO A 254 14.48 -13.84 7.66
CA PRO A 254 13.71 -14.51 8.70
C PRO A 254 12.19 -14.40 8.48
N ARG A 255 11.72 -13.48 7.62
CA ARG A 255 10.29 -13.30 7.32
C ARG A 255 9.72 -14.48 6.55
N VAL A 256 10.52 -15.20 5.76
CA VAL A 256 10.02 -16.22 4.83
C VAL A 256 9.34 -17.37 5.56
N GLU A 257 9.95 -17.89 6.63
CA GLU A 257 9.38 -19.01 7.40
C GLU A 257 8.05 -18.64 8.08
N ALA A 258 7.97 -17.43 8.64
CA ALA A 258 6.75 -16.94 9.24
C ALA A 258 5.63 -16.70 8.20
N LEU A 259 5.99 -16.14 7.03
CA LEU A 259 5.06 -15.97 5.90
C LEU A 259 4.59 -17.34 5.35
N LEU A 260 5.49 -18.31 5.23
CA LEU A 260 5.16 -19.66 4.78
C LEU A 260 4.21 -20.36 5.74
N PHE A 261 4.41 -20.22 7.04
CA PHE A 261 3.49 -20.73 8.05
C PHE A 261 2.08 -20.13 7.88
N HIS A 262 1.96 -18.81 7.72
CA HIS A 262 0.67 -18.15 7.49
C HIS A 262 0.03 -18.57 6.16
N TYR A 263 0.84 -18.69 5.09
CA TYR A 263 0.39 -19.16 3.79
C TYR A 263 -0.20 -20.58 3.87
N ARG A 264 0.52 -21.52 4.49
CA ARG A 264 0.04 -22.88 4.73
C ARG A 264 -1.23 -22.88 5.59
N ALA A 265 -1.27 -22.10 6.66
CA ALA A 265 -2.40 -22.07 7.56
C ALA A 265 -3.70 -21.52 6.93
N ARG A 266 -3.58 -20.57 6.00
CA ARG A 266 -4.72 -19.98 5.28
C ARG A 266 -5.21 -20.83 4.12
N HIS A 267 -4.29 -21.38 3.33
CA HIS A 267 -4.64 -22.03 2.08
C HIS A 267 -4.70 -23.56 2.18
N TYR A 268 -3.91 -24.14 3.09
CA TYR A 268 -3.78 -25.59 3.27
C TYR A 268 -3.84 -25.99 4.75
N PRO A 269 -4.87 -25.57 5.52
CA PRO A 269 -4.95 -25.84 6.96
C PRO A 269 -4.87 -27.32 7.32
N GLN A 270 -5.28 -28.21 6.41
CA GLN A 270 -5.17 -29.67 6.55
C GLN A 270 -3.73 -30.18 6.62
N THR A 271 -2.75 -29.40 6.16
CA THR A 271 -1.33 -29.76 6.19
C THR A 271 -0.64 -29.37 7.51
N LEU A 272 -1.36 -28.69 8.41
CA LEU A 272 -0.82 -28.27 9.69
C LEU A 272 -0.83 -29.44 10.68
N SER A 273 0.29 -29.62 11.38
CA SER A 273 0.36 -30.45 12.59
C SER A 273 -0.51 -29.90 13.72
N ARG A 274 -0.79 -30.72 14.74
CA ARG A 274 -1.57 -30.29 15.91
C ARG A 274 -0.98 -29.06 16.61
N ALA A 275 0.35 -29.01 16.76
CA ALA A 275 1.03 -27.88 17.39
C ALA A 275 0.87 -26.61 16.55
N GLU A 276 0.98 -26.73 15.23
CA GLU A 276 0.78 -25.63 14.28
C GLU A 276 -0.67 -25.13 14.28
N GLN A 277 -1.66 -26.02 14.35
CA GLN A 277 -3.07 -25.65 14.44
C GLN A 277 -3.35 -24.83 15.71
N ILE A 278 -2.85 -25.28 16.87
CA ILE A 278 -2.99 -24.53 18.14
C ILE A 278 -2.31 -23.16 18.04
N LYS A 279 -1.10 -23.11 17.46
CA LYS A 279 -0.37 -21.86 17.24
C LYS A 279 -1.14 -20.89 16.34
N TRP A 280 -1.68 -21.38 15.22
CA TRP A 280 -2.46 -20.59 14.28
C TRP A 280 -3.77 -20.09 14.90
N GLN A 281 -4.49 -20.95 15.61
CA GLN A 281 -5.70 -20.58 16.32
C GLN A 281 -5.44 -19.47 17.34
N LYS A 282 -4.39 -19.60 18.16
CA LYS A 282 -4.00 -18.55 19.11
C LYS A 282 -3.73 -17.22 18.39
N HIS A 283 -3.05 -17.25 17.25
CA HIS A 283 -2.82 -16.07 16.43
C HIS A 283 -4.14 -15.44 15.94
N CYS A 284 -5.05 -16.24 15.37
CA CYS A 284 -6.36 -15.75 14.91
C CYS A 284 -7.16 -15.09 16.04
N ASN A 285 -7.22 -15.73 17.21
CA ASN A 285 -7.97 -15.23 18.36
C ASN A 285 -7.43 -13.88 18.82
N GLN A 286 -6.10 -13.75 18.94
CA GLN A 286 -5.46 -12.49 19.32
C GLN A 286 -5.78 -11.36 18.33
N GLN A 287 -5.78 -11.64 17.02
CA GLN A 287 -6.08 -10.64 16.00
C GLN A 287 -7.55 -10.21 16.00
N ILE A 288 -8.48 -11.15 16.21
CA ILE A 288 -9.91 -10.86 16.29
C ILE A 288 -10.21 -10.08 17.58
N GLU A 289 -9.73 -10.55 18.72
CA GLU A 289 -9.96 -9.92 20.04
C GLU A 289 -9.45 -8.48 20.07
N ALA A 290 -8.26 -8.22 19.50
CA ALA A 290 -7.69 -6.88 19.42
C ALA A 290 -8.55 -5.87 18.62
N LYS A 291 -9.48 -6.34 17.79
CA LYS A 291 -10.34 -5.50 16.94
C LYS A 291 -11.84 -5.63 17.23
N ALA A 292 -12.24 -6.59 18.07
CA ALA A 292 -13.64 -6.94 18.30
C ALA A 292 -14.49 -5.74 18.78
N ALA A 293 -14.01 -5.00 19.78
CA ALA A 293 -14.73 -3.84 20.31
C ALA A 293 -14.89 -2.71 19.26
N GLN A 294 -13.84 -2.42 18.50
CA GLN A 294 -13.89 -1.41 17.43
C GLN A 294 -14.84 -1.83 16.31
N PHE A 295 -14.82 -3.12 15.94
CA PHE A 295 -15.73 -3.66 14.93
C PHE A 295 -17.19 -3.58 15.38
N ALA A 296 -17.51 -4.00 16.61
CA ALA A 296 -18.86 -3.94 17.16
C ALA A 296 -19.40 -2.49 17.17
N GLN A 297 -18.61 -1.54 17.67
CA GLN A 297 -18.99 -0.12 17.65
C GLN A 297 -19.23 0.39 16.22
N SER A 298 -18.37 0.01 15.27
CA SER A 298 -18.53 0.43 13.87
C SER A 298 -19.80 -0.14 13.24
N ILE A 299 -20.17 -1.38 13.58
CA ILE A 299 -21.42 -2.00 13.12
C ILE A 299 -22.63 -1.25 13.69
N ASP A 300 -22.63 -0.95 15.00
CA ASP A 300 -23.72 -0.21 15.65
C ASP A 300 -23.90 1.19 15.06
N ASP A 301 -22.81 1.93 14.89
CA ASP A 301 -22.82 3.27 14.28
C ASP A 301 -23.37 3.22 12.84
N LEU A 302 -22.95 2.22 12.05
CA LEU A 302 -23.40 2.05 10.67
C LEU A 302 -24.87 1.62 10.59
N PHE A 303 -25.36 0.78 11.50
CA PHE A 303 -26.77 0.44 11.58
C PHE A 303 -27.62 1.68 11.88
N GLN A 304 -27.20 2.52 12.82
CA GLN A 304 -27.89 3.77 13.12
C GLN A 304 -27.89 4.72 11.92
N GLN A 305 -26.73 4.89 11.27
CA GLN A 305 -26.59 5.80 10.14
C GLN A 305 -27.36 5.33 8.89
N HIS A 306 -27.56 4.04 8.71
CA HIS A 306 -28.12 3.45 7.50
C HIS A 306 -29.41 2.64 7.71
N HIS A 307 -30.10 2.82 8.84
CA HIS A 307 -31.32 2.09 9.19
C HIS A 307 -32.42 2.15 8.12
N ASP A 308 -32.52 3.26 7.39
CA ASP A 308 -33.49 3.45 6.30
C ASP A 308 -33.09 2.82 4.96
N ASN A 309 -31.91 2.19 4.86
CA ASN A 309 -31.43 1.56 3.63
C ASN A 309 -31.41 0.03 3.76
N PRO A 310 -32.44 -0.67 3.22
CA PRO A 310 -32.58 -2.13 3.38
C PRO A 310 -31.38 -2.93 2.87
N GLU A 311 -30.75 -2.50 1.77
CA GLU A 311 -29.59 -3.20 1.20
C GLU A 311 -28.38 -3.11 2.14
N LYS A 312 -28.11 -1.93 2.68
CA LYS A 312 -27.02 -1.72 3.63
C LYS A 312 -27.27 -2.44 4.94
N VAL A 313 -28.49 -2.37 5.48
CA VAL A 313 -28.90 -3.14 6.66
C VAL A 313 -28.63 -4.63 6.42
N LYS A 314 -28.99 -5.16 5.25
CA LYS A 314 -28.75 -6.58 4.95
C LYS A 314 -27.26 -6.94 4.91
N LEU A 315 -26.42 -6.05 4.39
CA LEU A 315 -24.97 -6.25 4.40
C LEU A 315 -24.42 -6.25 5.83
N LEU A 316 -24.88 -5.34 6.69
CA LEU A 316 -24.47 -5.27 8.09
C LEU A 316 -24.91 -6.53 8.86
N GLU A 317 -26.12 -7.03 8.65
CA GLU A 317 -26.57 -8.31 9.21
C GLU A 317 -25.65 -9.47 8.81
N ASN A 318 -25.28 -9.55 7.52
CA ASN A 318 -24.38 -10.58 7.03
C ASN A 318 -22.98 -10.47 7.64
N LEU A 319 -22.47 -9.25 7.84
CA LEU A 319 -21.18 -9.01 8.49
C LEU A 319 -21.21 -9.44 9.97
N THR A 320 -22.27 -9.12 10.70
CA THR A 320 -22.47 -9.56 12.09
C THR A 320 -22.53 -11.07 12.19
N ALA A 321 -23.34 -11.72 11.35
CA ALA A 321 -23.45 -13.18 11.31
C ALA A 321 -22.10 -13.85 10.98
N TYR A 322 -21.32 -13.27 10.07
CA TYR A 322 -19.98 -13.76 9.77
C TYR A 322 -19.01 -13.60 10.96
N ALA A 323 -19.06 -12.47 11.66
CA ALA A 323 -18.25 -12.23 12.85
C ALA A 323 -18.56 -13.23 13.99
N GLU A 324 -19.84 -13.55 14.19
CA GLU A 324 -20.27 -14.60 15.12
C GLU A 324 -19.75 -15.97 14.68
N GLN A 325 -19.90 -16.31 13.40
CA GLN A 325 -19.44 -17.59 12.85
C GLN A 325 -17.94 -17.80 13.08
N ILE A 326 -17.09 -16.81 12.76
CA ILE A 326 -15.63 -16.94 12.93
C ILE A 326 -15.20 -16.97 14.40
N SER A 327 -16.05 -16.47 15.30
CA SER A 327 -15.82 -16.54 16.75
C SER A 327 -16.22 -17.91 17.31
N GLN A 328 -17.23 -18.58 16.72
CA GLN A 328 -17.73 -19.90 17.15
C GLN A 328 -16.97 -21.08 16.53
N GLN A 329 -16.54 -21.00 15.26
CA GLN A 329 -15.87 -22.10 14.52
C GLN A 329 -14.47 -22.49 15.04
N GLN A 330 -14.04 -21.89 16.15
CA GLN A 330 -12.75 -22.15 16.78
C GLN A 330 -12.80 -23.29 17.81
N ALA A 331 -13.97 -23.91 18.07
CA ALA A 331 -14.03 -25.14 18.85
C ALA A 331 -13.44 -26.30 18.03
N VAL A 332 -12.39 -26.93 18.57
CA VAL A 332 -11.54 -27.93 17.90
C VAL A 332 -12.37 -29.04 17.22
N ILE A 333 -12.45 -29.04 15.88
CA ILE A 333 -12.96 -30.18 15.13
C ILE A 333 -11.83 -31.20 15.01
N TYR A 334 -11.77 -32.11 15.98
CA TYR A 334 -10.93 -33.30 15.88
C TYR A 334 -11.48 -34.21 14.78
N ARG A 335 -10.86 -34.22 13.59
CA ARG A 335 -10.85 -35.45 12.80
C ARG A 335 -9.77 -36.35 13.38
N GLN A 336 -10.13 -37.08 14.44
CA GLN A 336 -9.37 -38.27 14.81
C GLN A 336 -9.33 -39.16 13.56
N ASN A 337 -8.14 -39.55 13.10
CA ASN A 337 -8.00 -40.75 12.29
C ASN A 337 -8.22 -41.97 13.21
N VAL A 338 -9.42 -42.10 13.79
CA VAL A 338 -9.78 -43.14 14.78
C VAL A 338 -9.40 -44.52 14.28
N ALA A 339 -9.61 -44.78 12.98
CA ALA A 339 -9.33 -46.06 12.36
C ALA A 339 -7.84 -46.46 12.35
N LYS A 340 -6.91 -45.49 12.37
CA LYS A 340 -5.47 -45.77 12.41
C LYS A 340 -4.98 -46.00 13.85
N ASP A 341 -5.52 -45.24 14.79
CA ASP A 341 -5.13 -45.31 16.21
C ASP A 341 -5.72 -46.55 16.92
N GLU A 342 -6.98 -46.94 16.65
CA GLU A 342 -7.55 -48.18 17.20
C GLU A 342 -6.79 -49.42 16.73
N LYS A 343 -6.39 -49.44 15.45
CA LYS A 343 -5.62 -50.55 14.88
C LYS A 343 -4.25 -50.64 15.53
N LEU A 344 -3.55 -49.52 15.68
CA LEU A 344 -2.26 -49.45 16.37
C LEU A 344 -2.38 -49.89 17.84
N LEU A 345 -3.39 -49.40 18.57
CA LEU A 345 -3.64 -49.81 19.95
C LEU A 345 -3.94 -51.31 20.07
N SER A 346 -4.73 -51.87 19.15
CA SER A 346 -5.01 -53.30 19.11
C SER A 346 -3.75 -54.13 18.87
N GLU A 347 -2.86 -53.68 17.99
CA GLU A 347 -1.60 -54.37 17.68
C GLU A 347 -0.60 -54.25 18.84
N LEU A 348 -0.51 -53.10 19.50
CA LEU A 348 0.31 -52.89 20.70
C LEU A 348 -0.16 -53.77 21.87
N ASN A 349 -1.47 -53.85 22.12
CA ASN A 349 -2.04 -54.71 23.16
C ASN A 349 -1.80 -56.19 22.84
N ARG A 350 -1.92 -56.60 21.58
CA ARG A 350 -1.62 -57.98 21.15
C ARG A 350 -0.17 -58.36 21.42
N VAL A 351 0.79 -57.46 21.21
CA VAL A 351 2.22 -57.72 21.52
C VAL A 351 2.45 -57.78 23.03
N ALA A 352 1.73 -56.97 23.82
CA ALA A 352 1.84 -56.97 25.27
C ALA A 352 1.37 -58.29 25.89
N GLU A 353 0.29 -58.88 25.37
CA GLU A 353 -0.35 -60.10 25.88
C GLU A 353 0.35 -61.41 25.47
N GLN A 354 1.25 -61.39 24.48
CA GLN A 354 1.98 -62.59 24.06
C GLN A 354 2.98 -63.05 25.14
N PRO A 355 3.17 -64.37 25.36
CA PRO A 355 4.13 -64.90 26.34
C PRO A 355 5.57 -64.92 25.77
N LEU A 356 6.06 -63.76 25.32
CA LEU A 356 7.41 -63.56 24.78
C LEU A 356 8.35 -62.98 25.84
N ASP A 357 9.66 -63.14 25.62
CA ASP A 357 10.66 -62.50 26.47
C ASP A 357 10.65 -60.97 26.30
N LYS A 358 11.22 -60.26 27.30
CA LYS A 358 11.17 -58.81 27.37
C LYS A 358 11.92 -58.12 26.21
N THR A 359 12.94 -58.76 25.67
CA THR A 359 13.81 -58.24 24.60
C THR A 359 13.09 -58.31 23.25
N GLU A 360 12.42 -59.42 22.98
CA GLU A 360 11.61 -59.63 21.77
C GLU A 360 10.38 -58.72 21.75
N LYS A 361 9.67 -58.58 22.89
CA LYS A 361 8.57 -57.61 23.01
C LYS A 361 9.02 -56.19 22.71
N LEU A 362 10.17 -55.77 23.24
CA LEU A 362 10.69 -54.42 23.01
C LEU A 362 11.06 -54.18 21.54
N LYS A 363 11.55 -55.21 20.84
CA LYS A 363 11.86 -55.12 19.41
C LYS A 363 10.58 -54.94 18.57
N MET A 364 9.55 -55.75 18.83
CA MET A 364 8.27 -55.67 18.12
C MET A 364 7.54 -54.35 18.39
N LEU A 365 7.56 -53.85 19.63
CA LEU A 365 7.00 -52.54 19.96
C LEU A 365 7.71 -51.40 19.24
N LYS A 366 9.03 -51.48 19.07
CA LYS A 366 9.81 -50.46 18.33
C LYS A 366 9.54 -50.48 16.83
N GLU A 367 9.21 -51.63 16.26
CA GLU A 367 8.84 -51.76 14.84
C GLU A 367 7.42 -51.22 14.56
N LEU A 368 6.49 -51.33 15.53
CA LEU A 368 5.13 -50.81 15.42
C LEU A 368 5.03 -49.28 15.54
N ILE A 369 5.98 -48.62 16.20
CA ILE A 369 6.00 -47.16 16.44
C ILE A 369 6.77 -46.40 15.33
N LYS A 370 7.32 -47.12 14.35
CA LYS A 370 8.10 -46.58 13.22
C LYS A 370 7.18 -46.25 12.05
#